data_AF-A0A3Q4HVL1-F1
#
_entry.id   AF-A0A3Q4HVL1-F1
#
_cell.length_a   1.000
_cell.length_b   1.000
_cell.length_c   1.000
_cell.angle_alpha   90.00
_cell.angle_beta   90.00
_cell.angle_gamma   90.00
#
_symmetry.space_group_name_H-M   'P 1'
#
loop_
_entity.id
_entity.type
_entity.pdbx_description
1 polymer ?
#
loop_
_entity_poly.entity_id
_entity_poly.type
_entity_poly.pdbx_seq_one_letter_code
_entity_poly.pdbx_strand_id
1 'polypeptide(L)'
;CCVCVALLWGHVVCACKYMTFIMDPLLYPTIIKQGRQLDFHEFSNRVAPFAFGYPPVTSEFPGLQEQITRGFILLQGDNLAPLTESMMGNLMLVFRQDYLDQESSWKTAYMYKFCNSIMFEATFLTMYGKPPSASRHSGMSVLETDFVKFDKMFPLLIAQIPIWLLGRTKAIRERLINYFLPHQMSCWSHSSEFIRMRSEMFEQYDTLRDYDKAAAQLWSEVNTHHGREPVISSFGSMMRFIYVAVQSFPLLLFVTCAKFILLRKTQTITSKH
;
A
#
# COMPACT_ATOMS: atom_id res chain seq x y z
N CYS A 1 -7.66 26.83 -15.91
CA CYS A 1 -9.04 26.31 -15.89
C CYS A 1 -9.23 25.39 -17.09
N CYS A 2 -9.24 24.08 -16.89
CA CYS A 2 -9.60 23.15 -17.97
C CYS A 2 -11.06 22.75 -17.76
N VAL A 3 -11.92 23.21 -18.66
CA VAL A 3 -13.37 22.99 -18.67
C VAL A 3 -13.66 21.64 -19.33
N CYS A 4 -14.45 20.79 -18.68
CA CYS A 4 -15.03 19.60 -19.31
C CYS A 4 -16.14 20.03 -20.27
N VAL A 5 -15.99 19.74 -21.56
CA VAL A 5 -17.07 19.82 -22.54
C VAL A 5 -17.47 18.39 -22.89
N ALA A 6 -18.70 18.02 -22.58
CA ALA A 6 -19.29 16.75 -22.99
C ALA A 6 -19.94 16.95 -24.36
N LEU A 7 -19.44 16.25 -25.39
CA LEU A 7 -20.16 16.11 -26.66
C LEU A 7 -20.86 14.76 -26.66
N LEU A 8 -22.13 14.77 -27.06
CA LEU A 8 -22.98 13.60 -27.23
C LEU A 8 -22.19 12.50 -27.96
N TRP A 9 -22.21 11.28 -27.42
CA TRP A 9 -21.31 10.13 -27.66
C TRP A 9 -20.06 10.08 -26.76
N GLY A 10 -20.23 9.66 -25.49
CA GLY A 10 -19.25 8.93 -24.65
C GLY A 10 -17.82 9.46 -24.44
N HIS A 11 -17.44 10.58 -25.04
CA HIS A 11 -16.10 11.14 -25.01
C HIS A 11 -16.10 12.41 -24.16
N VAL A 12 -15.28 12.40 -23.12
CA VAL A 12 -15.06 13.57 -22.26
C VAL A 12 -13.61 14.01 -22.43
N VAL A 13 -13.40 15.31 -22.63
CA VAL A 13 -12.06 15.90 -22.58
C VAL A 13 -11.75 16.21 -21.11
N CYS A 14 -10.82 15.45 -20.53
CA CYS A 14 -10.33 15.63 -19.17
C CYS A 14 -8.82 15.88 -19.22
N ALA A 15 -8.36 16.96 -18.60
CA ALA A 15 -6.92 17.31 -18.54
C ALA A 15 -6.20 17.28 -19.91
N CYS A 16 -6.86 17.79 -20.96
CA CYS A 16 -6.37 17.83 -22.34
C CYS A 16 -6.12 16.45 -22.99
N LYS A 17 -6.75 15.38 -22.46
CA LYS A 17 -6.80 14.06 -23.07
C LYS A 17 -8.24 13.69 -23.41
N TYR A 18 -8.44 13.01 -24.53
CA TYR A 18 -9.71 12.36 -24.85
C TYR A 18 -9.84 11.09 -24.03
N MET A 19 -10.85 11.04 -23.16
CA MET A 19 -11.19 9.86 -22.38
C MET A 19 -12.45 9.21 -22.95
N THR A 20 -12.37 7.92 -23.25
CA THR A 20 -13.52 7.11 -23.68
C THR A 20 -13.97 6.27 -22.49
N PHE A 21 -15.19 6.50 -22.01
CA PHE A 21 -15.76 5.73 -20.91
C PHE A 21 -16.53 4.53 -21.43
N ILE A 22 -16.13 3.35 -21.00
CA ILE A 22 -16.80 2.10 -21.34
C ILE A 22 -17.65 1.73 -20.13
N MET A 23 -18.96 1.88 -20.28
CA MET A 23 -19.92 1.72 -19.17
C MET A 23 -20.64 0.36 -19.20
N ASP A 24 -20.46 -0.42 -20.27
CA ASP A 24 -21.03 -1.77 -20.39
C ASP A 24 -20.06 -2.81 -19.82
N PRO A 25 -20.35 -3.43 -18.66
CA PRO A 25 -19.49 -4.43 -18.04
C PRO A 25 -19.31 -5.69 -18.90
N LEU A 26 -20.23 -5.97 -19.84
CA LEU A 26 -20.11 -7.12 -20.75
C LEU A 26 -18.96 -6.96 -21.76
N LEU A 27 -18.53 -5.72 -22.01
CA LEU A 27 -17.42 -5.42 -22.90
C LEU A 27 -16.06 -5.57 -22.21
N TYR A 28 -16.01 -5.52 -20.87
CA TYR A 28 -14.75 -5.51 -20.11
C TYR A 28 -13.84 -6.70 -20.43
N PRO A 29 -14.33 -7.97 -20.49
CA PRO A 29 -13.48 -9.10 -20.82
C PRO A 29 -12.81 -8.98 -22.20
N THR A 30 -13.51 -8.41 -23.18
CA THR A 30 -13.00 -8.21 -24.55
C THR A 30 -11.91 -7.14 -24.59
N ILE A 31 -12.14 -6.01 -23.91
CA ILE A 31 -11.19 -4.90 -23.83
C ILE A 31 -9.93 -5.30 -23.05
N ILE A 32 -10.11 -5.97 -21.92
CA ILE A 32 -9.03 -6.48 -21.07
C ILE A 32 -8.18 -7.50 -21.84
N LYS A 33 -8.78 -8.33 -22.71
CA LYS A 33 -8.06 -9.27 -23.59
C LYS A 33 -7.24 -8.58 -24.68
N GLN A 34 -7.62 -7.38 -25.11
CA GLN A 34 -6.90 -6.59 -26.12
C GLN A 34 -5.71 -5.80 -25.54
N GLY A 35 -5.23 -6.13 -24.32
CA GLY A 35 -4.19 -5.39 -23.60
C GLY A 35 -2.88 -5.09 -24.36
N ARG A 36 -2.59 -5.73 -25.50
CA ARG A 36 -1.45 -5.33 -26.37
C ARG A 36 -1.67 -3.97 -27.05
N GLN A 37 -2.91 -3.51 -27.19
CA GLN A 37 -3.29 -2.21 -27.76
C GLN A 37 -3.53 -1.14 -26.68
N LEU A 38 -3.52 -1.51 -25.39
CA LEU A 38 -3.77 -0.62 -24.26
C LEU A 38 -2.53 -0.60 -23.35
N ASP A 39 -1.73 0.46 -23.45
CA ASP A 39 -0.56 0.64 -22.60
C ASP A 39 -0.93 1.33 -21.28
N PHE A 40 -1.07 0.52 -20.22
CA PHE A 40 -1.29 1.02 -18.85
C PHE A 40 0.00 1.47 -18.16
N HIS A 41 1.16 1.16 -18.73
CA HIS A 41 2.46 1.52 -18.19
C HIS A 41 2.80 2.98 -18.49
N GLU A 42 2.43 3.53 -19.65
CA GLU A 42 2.67 4.94 -19.99
C GLU A 42 2.14 5.89 -18.90
N PHE A 43 0.91 5.65 -18.43
CA PHE A 43 0.30 6.45 -17.37
C PHE A 43 1.07 6.33 -16.04
N SER A 44 1.34 5.09 -15.61
CA SER A 44 2.02 4.83 -14.33
C SER A 44 3.46 5.36 -14.33
N ASN A 45 4.17 5.20 -15.45
CA ASN A 45 5.55 5.65 -15.64
C ASN A 45 5.66 7.18 -15.67
N ARG A 46 4.59 7.89 -16.01
CA ARG A 46 4.56 9.35 -15.95
C ARG A 46 4.17 9.86 -14.58
N VAL A 47 3.13 9.28 -13.99
CA VAL A 47 2.48 9.84 -12.81
C VAL A 47 3.19 9.45 -11.51
N ALA A 48 3.75 8.24 -11.42
CA ALA A 48 4.43 7.80 -10.22
C ALA A 48 5.73 8.60 -9.92
N PRO A 49 6.64 8.83 -10.90
CA PRO A 49 7.78 9.74 -10.70
C PRO A 49 7.36 11.13 -10.21
N PHE A 50 6.27 11.68 -10.74
CA PHE A 50 5.76 12.99 -10.33
C PHE A 50 5.25 12.98 -8.87
N ALA A 51 4.41 12.00 -8.52
CA ALA A 51 3.81 11.91 -7.21
C ALA A 51 4.84 11.63 -6.10
N PHE A 52 5.77 10.71 -6.34
CA PHE A 52 6.75 10.26 -5.33
C PHE A 52 8.09 10.99 -5.43
N GLY A 53 8.40 11.66 -6.54
CA GLY A 53 9.57 12.52 -6.67
C GLY A 53 10.88 11.77 -6.95
N TYR A 54 10.83 10.71 -7.73
CA TYR A 54 12.00 9.99 -8.28
C TYR A 54 12.08 10.18 -9.81
N PRO A 55 13.25 9.98 -10.45
CA PRO A 55 13.39 10.16 -11.90
C PRO A 55 12.55 9.13 -12.70
N PRO A 56 12.00 9.49 -13.88
CA PRO A 56 11.31 8.54 -14.74
C PRO A 56 12.19 7.36 -15.15
N VAL A 57 11.62 6.16 -15.13
CA VAL A 57 12.37 4.90 -15.22
C VAL A 57 12.49 4.35 -16.66
N THR A 58 11.79 4.94 -17.63
CA THR A 58 11.42 4.26 -18.89
C THR A 58 12.49 4.14 -19.96
N SER A 59 13.55 4.96 -19.95
CA SER A 59 14.60 4.93 -20.99
C SER A 59 15.98 4.56 -20.47
N GLU A 60 16.23 4.70 -19.17
CA GLU A 60 17.57 4.56 -18.57
C GLU A 60 17.77 3.19 -17.89
N PHE A 61 16.70 2.41 -17.71
CA PHE A 61 16.72 1.17 -16.91
C PHE A 61 16.06 -0.02 -17.62
N PRO A 62 16.72 -0.59 -18.65
CA PRO A 62 16.19 -1.76 -19.35
C PRO A 62 15.97 -2.93 -18.37
N GLY A 63 14.85 -3.64 -18.52
CA GLY A 63 14.49 -4.81 -17.70
C GLY A 63 13.88 -4.51 -16.32
N LEU A 64 13.94 -3.26 -15.82
CA LEU A 64 13.40 -2.89 -14.50
C LEU A 64 11.91 -3.22 -14.37
N GLN A 65 11.11 -2.89 -15.39
CA GLN A 65 9.68 -3.18 -15.39
C GLN A 65 9.37 -4.69 -15.34
N GLU A 66 10.19 -5.51 -16.00
CA GLU A 66 10.04 -6.96 -15.98
C GLU A 66 10.37 -7.52 -14.60
N GLN A 67 11.46 -7.04 -13.98
CA GLN A 67 11.84 -7.43 -12.62
C GLN A 67 10.78 -7.03 -11.59
N ILE A 68 10.22 -5.81 -11.69
CA ILE A 68 9.09 -5.38 -10.85
C ILE A 68 7.89 -6.31 -11.03
N THR A 69 7.58 -6.67 -12.27
CA THR A 69 6.45 -7.56 -12.58
C THR A 69 6.66 -8.96 -12.01
N ARG A 70 7.88 -9.51 -12.15
CA ARG A 70 8.27 -10.80 -11.57
C ARG A 70 8.17 -10.80 -10.06
N GLY A 71 8.51 -9.69 -9.40
CA GLY A 71 8.37 -9.53 -7.95
C GLY A 71 6.99 -9.84 -7.41
N PHE A 72 5.92 -9.50 -8.14
CA PHE A 72 4.55 -9.78 -7.68
C PHE A 72 4.22 -11.27 -7.54
N ILE A 73 5.02 -12.18 -8.12
CA ILE A 73 4.90 -13.63 -7.91
C ILE A 73 5.19 -13.99 -6.45
N LEU A 74 6.03 -13.21 -5.76
CA LEU A 74 6.36 -13.38 -4.33
C LEU A 74 5.20 -13.02 -3.40
N LEU A 75 4.11 -12.49 -3.96
CA LEU A 75 2.92 -12.08 -3.24
C LEU A 75 1.72 -13.00 -3.53
N GLN A 76 1.96 -14.15 -4.17
CA GLN A 76 0.93 -15.08 -4.62
C GLN A 76 1.39 -16.53 -4.48
N GLY A 77 0.44 -17.47 -4.57
CA GLY A 77 0.72 -18.91 -4.55
C GLY A 77 1.46 -19.35 -3.29
N ASP A 78 2.43 -20.24 -3.44
CA ASP A 78 3.18 -20.82 -2.32
C ASP A 78 4.01 -19.77 -1.55
N ASN A 79 4.39 -18.66 -2.20
CA ASN A 79 5.12 -17.55 -1.57
C ASN A 79 4.24 -16.75 -0.59
N LEU A 80 2.92 -16.90 -0.66
CA LEU A 80 1.99 -16.18 0.22
C LEU A 80 1.94 -16.80 1.63
N ALA A 81 2.24 -18.09 1.79
CA ALA A 81 2.14 -18.77 3.08
C ALA A 81 3.09 -18.16 4.13
N PRO A 82 4.41 -17.97 3.86
CA PRO A 82 5.31 -17.28 4.80
C PRO A 82 4.86 -15.87 5.15
N LEU A 83 4.32 -15.12 4.17
CA LEU A 83 3.82 -13.76 4.40
C LEU A 83 2.60 -13.75 5.33
N THR A 84 1.70 -14.74 5.16
CA THR A 84 0.51 -14.92 5.98
C THR A 84 0.85 -15.29 7.42
N GLU A 85 1.80 -16.21 7.61
CA GLU A 85 2.31 -16.58 8.94
C GLU A 85 2.96 -15.39 9.65
N SER A 86 3.80 -14.64 8.95
CA SER A 86 4.42 -13.41 9.45
C SER A 86 3.36 -12.37 9.85
N MET A 87 2.34 -12.16 9.00
CA MET A 87 1.23 -11.24 9.27
C MET A 87 0.45 -11.64 10.54
N MET A 88 0.14 -12.92 10.70
CA MET A 88 -0.52 -13.42 11.91
C MET A 88 0.31 -13.13 13.17
N GLY A 89 1.61 -13.42 13.12
CA GLY A 89 2.53 -13.14 14.23
C GLY A 89 2.60 -11.64 14.58
N ASN A 90 2.68 -10.78 13.57
CA ASN A 90 2.76 -9.33 13.78
C ASN A 90 1.42 -8.73 14.25
N LEU A 91 0.28 -9.24 13.78
CA LEU A 91 -1.03 -8.87 14.32
C LEU A 91 -1.12 -9.20 15.81
N MET A 92 -0.78 -10.44 16.19
CA MET A 92 -0.79 -10.86 17.59
C MET A 92 0.15 -10.05 18.46
N LEU A 93 1.32 -9.66 17.93
CA LEU A 93 2.28 -8.79 18.61
C LEU A 93 1.68 -7.41 18.91
N VAL A 94 1.12 -6.74 17.91
CA VAL A 94 0.51 -5.40 18.04
C VAL A 94 -0.69 -5.44 18.99
N PHE A 95 -1.57 -6.43 18.83
CA PHE A 95 -2.73 -6.60 19.72
C PHE A 95 -2.34 -6.80 21.17
N ARG A 96 -1.32 -7.63 21.44
CA ARG A 96 -0.89 -7.92 22.82
C ARG A 96 -0.37 -6.68 23.52
N GLN A 97 0.60 -6.02 22.89
CA GLN A 97 1.31 -4.89 23.51
C GLN A 97 0.41 -3.66 23.72
N ASP A 98 -0.53 -3.40 22.80
CA ASP A 98 -1.36 -2.19 22.86
C ASP A 98 -2.67 -2.40 23.66
N TYR A 99 -3.17 -3.64 23.74
CA TYR A 99 -4.52 -3.90 24.22
C TYR A 99 -4.67 -5.05 25.23
N LEU A 100 -3.75 -6.03 25.29
CA LEU A 100 -3.90 -7.18 26.20
C LEU A 100 -3.00 -7.09 27.44
N ASP A 101 -1.85 -6.43 27.34
CA ASP A 101 -0.88 -6.31 28.44
C ASP A 101 -1.18 -5.14 29.41
N GLN A 102 -2.30 -4.41 29.20
CA GLN A 102 -2.75 -3.29 30.03
C GLN A 102 -3.98 -3.66 30.86
N GLU A 103 -4.17 -3.00 32.02
CA GLU A 103 -5.30 -3.27 32.93
C GLU A 103 -6.67 -3.29 32.24
N SER A 104 -7.51 -4.24 32.68
CA SER A 104 -8.76 -4.66 32.05
C SER A 104 -9.89 -3.64 32.17
N SER A 105 -9.77 -2.51 31.47
CA SER A 105 -10.85 -1.53 31.30
C SER A 105 -11.37 -1.52 29.87
N TRP A 106 -12.67 -1.20 29.71
CA TRP A 106 -13.24 -0.98 28.39
C TRP A 106 -12.61 0.26 27.76
N LYS A 107 -12.10 0.11 26.53
CA LYS A 107 -11.56 1.21 25.72
C LYS A 107 -12.58 1.61 24.65
N THR A 108 -12.78 2.91 24.46
CA THR A 108 -13.60 3.46 23.37
C THR A 108 -12.69 4.02 22.28
N ALA A 109 -12.91 3.59 21.04
CA ALA A 109 -12.17 4.07 19.88
C ALA A 109 -13.08 4.13 18.63
N TYR A 110 -12.71 4.98 17.67
CA TYR A 110 -13.33 4.95 16.34
C TYR A 110 -12.86 3.70 15.61
N MET A 111 -13.81 2.89 15.12
CA MET A 111 -13.53 1.60 14.47
C MET A 111 -12.52 1.73 13.32
N TYR A 112 -12.68 2.72 12.45
CA TYR A 112 -11.74 2.95 11.34
C TYR A 112 -10.33 3.22 11.85
N LYS A 113 -10.16 4.16 12.81
CA LYS A 113 -8.84 4.50 13.37
C LYS A 113 -8.19 3.29 14.06
N PHE A 114 -8.98 2.51 14.78
CA PHE A 114 -8.52 1.29 15.45
C PHE A 114 -8.01 0.25 14.45
N CYS A 115 -8.82 -0.08 13.44
CA CYS A 115 -8.42 -1.03 12.40
C CYS A 115 -7.23 -0.52 11.59
N ASN A 116 -7.22 0.77 11.23
CA ASN A 116 -6.16 1.39 10.44
C ASN A 116 -4.81 1.26 11.11
N SER A 117 -4.74 1.61 12.40
CA SER A 117 -3.48 1.64 13.14
C SER A 117 -2.88 0.24 13.30
N ILE A 118 -3.71 -0.74 13.69
CA ILE A 118 -3.27 -2.13 13.86
C ILE A 118 -2.83 -2.73 12.52
N MET A 119 -3.64 -2.54 11.47
CA MET A 119 -3.33 -3.10 10.15
C MET A 119 -2.11 -2.42 9.54
N PHE A 120 -1.97 -1.10 9.68
CA PHE A 120 -0.83 -0.36 9.17
C PHE A 120 0.48 -0.89 9.77
N GLU A 121 0.55 -0.97 11.09
CA GLU A 121 1.77 -1.44 11.75
C GLU A 121 2.06 -2.92 11.51
N ALA A 122 1.05 -3.80 11.62
CA ALA A 122 1.25 -5.22 11.36
C ALA A 122 1.71 -5.47 9.91
N THR A 123 1.18 -4.71 8.95
CA THR A 123 1.62 -4.75 7.55
C THR A 123 3.04 -4.27 7.40
N PHE A 124 3.38 -3.14 8.03
CA PHE A 124 4.71 -2.58 7.97
C PHE A 124 5.75 -3.60 8.45
N LEU A 125 5.51 -4.19 9.63
CA LEU A 125 6.40 -5.22 10.19
C LEU A 125 6.49 -6.47 9.32
N THR A 126 5.42 -6.83 8.62
CA THR A 126 5.36 -8.01 7.74
C THR A 126 6.12 -7.79 6.44
N MET A 127 5.95 -6.61 5.84
CA MET A 127 6.57 -6.28 4.55
C MET A 127 8.03 -5.89 4.73
N TYR A 128 8.29 -4.92 5.61
CA TYR A 128 9.59 -4.27 5.77
C TYR A 128 10.45 -4.87 6.85
N GLY A 129 9.85 -5.62 7.78
CA GLY A 129 10.57 -6.22 8.89
C GLY A 129 10.65 -5.31 10.11
N LYS A 130 11.56 -5.67 11.02
CA LYS A 130 11.69 -5.14 12.38
C LYS A 130 13.04 -4.44 12.55
N PRO A 131 13.13 -3.40 13.38
CA PRO A 131 14.41 -2.76 13.68
C PRO A 131 15.36 -3.71 14.44
N PRO A 132 16.69 -3.52 14.37
CA PRO A 132 17.68 -4.45 14.95
C PRO A 132 17.50 -4.76 16.44
N SER A 133 17.04 -3.78 17.21
CA SER A 133 17.06 -3.82 18.67
C SER A 133 15.68 -3.73 19.31
N ALA A 134 14.60 -3.85 18.52
CA ALA A 134 13.24 -3.78 19.04
C ALA A 134 12.26 -4.65 18.24
N SER A 135 11.18 -5.08 18.90
CA SER A 135 10.13 -5.86 18.23
C SER A 135 9.26 -5.03 17.28
N ARG A 136 9.27 -3.70 17.44
CA ARG A 136 8.47 -2.71 16.70
C ARG A 136 9.29 -1.46 16.45
N HIS A 137 8.95 -0.74 15.40
CA HIS A 137 9.56 0.54 15.07
C HIS A 137 9.08 1.64 16.02
N SER A 138 10.00 2.51 16.44
CA SER A 138 9.62 3.73 17.15
C SER A 138 8.94 4.71 16.18
N GLY A 139 7.94 5.45 16.67
CA GLY A 139 7.27 6.49 15.88
C GLY A 139 6.33 5.97 14.79
N MET A 140 5.89 4.71 14.83
CA MET A 140 4.96 4.13 13.84
C MET A 140 3.66 4.95 13.69
N SER A 141 3.13 5.51 14.77
CA SER A 141 1.94 6.38 14.72
C SER A 141 2.18 7.70 13.97
N VAL A 142 3.40 8.23 14.01
CA VAL A 142 3.80 9.43 13.25
C VAL A 142 3.92 9.06 11.77
N LEU A 143 4.53 7.91 11.47
CA LEU A 143 4.62 7.38 10.11
C LEU A 143 3.23 7.16 9.50
N GLU A 144 2.34 6.47 10.22
CA GLU A 144 0.92 6.26 9.84
C GLU A 144 0.23 7.61 9.54
N THR A 145 0.41 8.58 10.42
CA THR A 145 -0.20 9.92 10.27
C THR A 145 0.32 10.64 9.02
N ASP A 146 1.61 10.56 8.74
CA ASP A 146 2.22 11.16 7.55
C ASP A 146 1.74 10.45 6.27
N PHE A 147 1.63 9.12 6.28
CA PHE A 147 1.04 8.34 5.19
C PHE A 147 -0.39 8.76 4.89
N VAL A 148 -1.27 8.83 5.90
CA VAL A 148 -2.67 9.24 5.73
C VAL A 148 -2.77 10.67 5.16
N LYS A 149 -1.91 11.58 5.63
CA LYS A 149 -1.89 12.96 5.10
C LYS A 149 -1.40 13.01 3.66
N PHE A 150 -0.42 12.18 3.29
CA PHE A 150 0.08 12.08 1.93
C PHE A 150 -0.96 11.46 0.99
N ASP A 151 -1.59 10.34 1.37
CA ASP A 151 -2.66 9.67 0.60
C ASP A 151 -3.84 10.61 0.34
N LYS A 152 -4.23 11.43 1.32
CA LYS A 152 -5.29 12.44 1.14
C LYS A 152 -4.99 13.43 0.01
N MET A 153 -3.72 13.72 -0.26
CA MET A 153 -3.26 14.63 -1.31
C MET A 153 -2.92 13.90 -2.61
N PHE A 154 -2.88 12.57 -2.58
CA PHE A 154 -2.51 11.73 -3.72
C PHE A 154 -3.38 11.96 -4.95
N PRO A 155 -4.72 12.11 -4.88
CA PRO A 155 -5.52 12.42 -6.07
C PRO A 155 -5.11 13.71 -6.78
N LEU A 156 -4.66 14.73 -6.02
CA LEU A 156 -4.17 15.99 -6.58
C LEU A 156 -2.80 15.81 -7.24
N LEU A 157 -1.94 14.96 -6.67
CA LEU A 157 -0.66 14.58 -7.27
C LEU A 157 -0.86 13.77 -8.57
N ILE A 158 -1.84 12.85 -8.60
CA ILE A 158 -2.23 12.11 -9.82
C ILE A 158 -2.73 13.08 -10.90
N ALA A 159 -3.48 14.12 -10.50
CA ALA A 159 -3.90 15.21 -11.39
C ALA A 159 -2.76 16.15 -11.80
N GLN A 160 -1.51 15.83 -11.45
CA GLN A 160 -0.30 16.61 -11.74
C GLN A 160 -0.33 18.04 -11.18
N ILE A 161 -1.08 18.28 -10.10
CA ILE A 161 -1.00 19.56 -9.38
C ILE A 161 0.38 19.68 -8.74
N PRO A 162 1.15 20.76 -9.00
CA PRO A 162 2.48 20.92 -8.44
C PRO A 162 2.50 20.81 -6.92
N ILE A 163 3.37 19.95 -6.38
CA ILE A 163 3.40 19.63 -4.93
C ILE A 163 3.65 20.86 -4.04
N TRP A 164 4.30 21.90 -4.56
CA TRP A 164 4.53 23.16 -3.84
C TRP A 164 3.23 23.93 -3.54
N LEU A 165 2.15 23.68 -4.29
CA LEU A 165 0.81 24.23 -4.02
C LEU A 165 0.05 23.44 -2.96
N LEU A 166 0.55 22.25 -2.56
CA LEU A 166 -0.16 21.33 -1.68
C LEU A 166 0.29 21.47 -0.21
N GLY A 167 0.62 22.69 0.22
CA GLY A 167 1.01 23.00 1.60
C GLY A 167 2.16 22.12 2.11
N ARG A 168 1.92 21.36 3.19
CA ARG A 168 2.95 20.52 3.84
C ARG A 168 3.24 19.19 3.11
N THR A 169 2.58 18.90 1.99
CA THR A 169 2.69 17.61 1.29
C THR A 169 4.13 17.30 0.87
N LYS A 170 4.89 18.30 0.41
CA LYS A 170 6.30 18.13 0.05
C LYS A 170 7.13 17.64 1.25
N ALA A 171 7.02 18.31 2.38
CA ALA A 171 7.75 17.95 3.59
C ALA A 171 7.29 16.61 4.19
N ILE A 172 6.01 16.27 4.08
CA ILE A 172 5.48 14.95 4.48
C ILE A 172 6.10 13.86 3.61
N ARG A 173 6.08 14.03 2.28
CA ARG A 173 6.68 13.10 1.34
C ARG A 173 8.16 12.88 1.62
N GLU A 174 8.91 13.95 1.88
CA GLU A 174 10.34 13.86 2.24
C GLU A 174 10.56 13.07 3.54
N ARG A 175 9.72 13.26 4.57
CA ARG A 175 9.79 12.46 5.81
C ARG A 175 9.50 10.98 5.56
N LEU A 176 8.48 10.68 4.75
CA LEU A 176 8.17 9.30 4.36
C LEU A 176 9.36 8.67 3.62
N ILE A 177 9.89 9.34 2.60
CA ILE A 177 11.03 8.83 1.81
C ILE A 177 12.25 8.61 2.70
N ASN A 178 12.56 9.54 3.60
CA ASN A 178 13.70 9.41 4.50
C ASN A 178 13.61 8.18 5.42
N TYR A 179 12.40 7.71 5.71
CA TYR A 179 12.16 6.49 6.50
C TYR A 179 12.52 5.20 5.74
N PHE A 180 12.49 5.24 4.41
CA PHE A 180 12.79 4.09 3.54
C PHE A 180 14.18 4.18 2.90
N LEU A 181 15.09 4.97 3.48
CA LEU A 181 16.45 5.05 2.95
C LEU A 181 17.13 3.67 3.03
N PRO A 182 17.90 3.24 2.00
CA PRO A 182 18.52 1.92 1.95
C PRO A 182 19.35 1.58 3.19
N HIS A 183 20.09 2.55 3.74
CA HIS A 183 20.90 2.36 4.95
C HIS A 183 20.06 2.07 6.21
N GLN A 184 18.81 2.52 6.28
CA GLN A 184 17.90 2.20 7.39
C GLN A 184 17.32 0.80 7.18
N MET A 185 16.83 0.55 5.97
CA MET A 185 16.21 -0.71 5.59
C MET A 185 17.17 -1.90 5.69
N SER A 186 18.46 -1.71 5.37
CA SER A 186 19.47 -2.77 5.44
C SER A 186 19.72 -3.30 6.85
N CYS A 187 19.40 -2.51 7.87
CA CYS A 187 19.48 -2.91 9.27
C CYS A 187 18.21 -3.65 9.73
N TRP A 188 17.12 -3.62 8.98
CA TRP A 188 15.89 -4.29 9.38
C TRP A 188 15.97 -5.80 9.16
N SER A 189 15.42 -6.54 10.11
CA SER A 189 15.39 -8.00 10.11
C SER A 189 14.00 -8.50 9.71
N HIS A 190 13.93 -9.72 9.16
CA HIS A 190 12.66 -10.36 8.79
C HIS A 190 11.81 -9.58 7.76
N SER A 191 12.43 -8.79 6.87
CA SER A 191 11.74 -8.22 5.72
C SER A 191 11.21 -9.33 4.81
N SER A 192 10.06 -9.08 4.18
CA SER A 192 9.50 -10.00 3.20
C SER A 192 10.43 -10.19 2.00
N GLU A 193 10.35 -11.35 1.36
CA GLU A 193 11.13 -11.64 0.15
C GLU A 193 10.84 -10.64 -0.97
N PHE A 194 9.58 -10.18 -1.07
CA PHE A 194 9.17 -9.14 -2.02
C PHE A 194 9.97 -7.84 -1.84
N ILE A 195 10.09 -7.35 -0.60
CA ILE A 195 10.83 -6.12 -0.31
C ILE A 195 12.32 -6.34 -0.48
N ARG A 196 12.86 -7.49 -0.05
CA ARG A 196 14.28 -7.83 -0.22
C ARG A 196 14.67 -7.86 -1.70
N MET A 197 13.93 -8.60 -2.53
CA MET A 197 14.16 -8.69 -3.97
C MET A 197 14.07 -7.30 -4.62
N ARG A 198 13.12 -6.46 -4.18
CA ARG A 198 12.97 -5.10 -4.71
C ARG A 198 14.15 -4.20 -4.35
N SER A 199 14.64 -4.24 -3.11
CA SER A 199 15.83 -3.50 -2.70
C SER A 199 17.06 -3.96 -3.47
N GLU A 200 17.31 -5.27 -3.56
CA GLU A 200 18.43 -5.86 -4.32
C GLU A 200 18.41 -5.47 -5.79
N MET A 201 17.21 -5.42 -6.39
CA MET A 201 17.02 -4.98 -7.76
C MET A 201 17.40 -3.50 -7.94
N PHE A 202 17.00 -2.62 -7.01
CA PHE A 202 17.36 -1.19 -7.12
C PHE A 202 18.85 -0.91 -6.90
N GLU A 203 19.54 -1.77 -6.14
CA GLU A 203 21.00 -1.69 -5.97
C GLU A 203 21.77 -1.99 -7.26
N GLN A 204 21.17 -2.64 -8.25
CA GLN A 204 21.83 -2.92 -9.54
C GLN A 204 21.99 -1.66 -10.42
N TYR A 205 21.40 -0.53 -10.02
CA TYR A 205 21.31 0.67 -10.82
C TYR A 205 22.04 1.85 -10.13
N ASP A 206 23.33 1.99 -10.42
CA ASP A 206 24.21 3.01 -9.81
C ASP A 206 23.77 4.47 -10.02
N THR A 207 22.95 4.73 -11.06
CA THR A 207 22.43 6.08 -11.34
C THR A 207 21.27 6.47 -10.43
N LEU A 208 20.63 5.51 -9.74
CA LEU A 208 19.59 5.79 -8.75
C LEU A 208 20.23 6.17 -7.40
N ARG A 209 19.98 7.40 -6.95
CA ARG A 209 20.42 7.81 -5.62
C ARG A 209 19.58 7.10 -4.56
N ASP A 210 20.11 6.98 -3.35
CA ASP A 210 19.39 6.40 -2.20
C ASP A 210 18.00 7.00 -1.98
N TYR A 211 17.87 8.31 -2.19
CA TYR A 211 16.57 9.00 -2.12
C TYR A 211 15.59 8.52 -3.19
N ASP A 212 16.07 8.28 -4.41
CA ASP A 212 15.25 7.82 -5.54
C ASP A 212 14.81 6.37 -5.31
N LYS A 213 15.71 5.52 -4.79
CA LYS A 213 15.42 4.13 -4.37
C LYS A 213 14.35 4.11 -3.28
N ALA A 214 14.50 4.94 -2.25
CA ALA A 214 13.55 5.07 -1.14
C ALA A 214 12.17 5.59 -1.59
N ALA A 215 12.14 6.56 -2.51
CA ALA A 215 10.90 7.05 -3.10
C ALA A 215 10.20 6.01 -3.97
N ALA A 216 10.95 5.20 -4.72
CA ALA A 216 10.41 4.08 -5.47
C ALA A 216 9.93 2.94 -4.54
N GLN A 217 10.54 2.79 -3.37
CA GLN A 217 10.09 1.87 -2.32
C GLN A 217 8.73 2.30 -1.75
N LEU A 218 8.58 3.57 -1.40
CA LEU A 218 7.31 4.18 -0.97
C LEU A 218 6.19 3.97 -2.02
N TRP A 219 6.50 4.11 -3.32
CA TRP A 219 5.53 3.85 -4.40
C TRP A 219 5.02 2.39 -4.42
N SER A 220 5.84 1.42 -4.04
CA SER A 220 5.44 0.00 -4.09
C SER A 220 4.36 -0.37 -3.09
N GLU A 221 4.26 0.35 -1.97
CA GLU A 221 3.13 0.22 -1.03
C GLU A 221 1.82 0.70 -1.63
N VAL A 222 1.90 1.64 -2.57
CA VAL A 222 0.77 2.28 -3.22
C VAL A 222 0.28 1.48 -4.41
N ASN A 223 1.17 0.75 -5.08
CA ASN A 223 0.87 0.05 -6.32
C ASN A 223 1.00 -1.47 -6.17
N THR A 224 -0.13 -2.10 -5.87
CA THR A 224 -0.28 -3.55 -5.85
C THR A 224 -1.45 -3.96 -6.74
N HIS A 225 -1.34 -3.69 -8.05
CA HIS A 225 -2.27 -4.24 -9.02
C HIS A 225 -1.57 -4.74 -10.27
N HIS A 226 -1.97 -5.95 -10.68
CA HIS A 226 -1.72 -6.47 -12.02
C HIS A 226 -2.25 -5.47 -13.05
N GLY A 227 -1.43 -5.20 -14.08
CA GLY A 227 -1.60 -4.12 -15.06
C GLY A 227 -2.84 -4.22 -15.95
N ARG A 228 -4.03 -4.09 -15.37
CA ARG A 228 -5.32 -4.08 -16.11
C ARG A 228 -6.37 -3.11 -15.54
N GLU A 229 -6.09 -2.32 -14.50
CA GLU A 229 -7.01 -1.29 -13.98
C GLU A 229 -6.30 0.02 -13.60
N PRO A 230 -6.99 1.18 -13.68
CA PRO A 230 -6.39 2.48 -13.40
C PRO A 230 -6.05 2.68 -11.92
N VAL A 231 -5.01 3.46 -11.67
CA VAL A 231 -4.43 3.81 -10.36
C VAL A 231 -5.51 4.41 -9.44
N ILE A 232 -5.94 3.64 -8.43
CA ILE A 232 -6.83 4.07 -7.34
C ILE A 232 -6.02 4.16 -6.03
N SER A 233 -6.35 5.14 -5.18
CA SER A 233 -5.49 5.72 -4.13
C SER A 233 -4.87 4.79 -3.07
N SER A 234 -3.83 5.35 -2.45
CA SER A 234 -2.69 4.82 -1.67
C SER A 234 -2.98 4.30 -0.26
N PHE A 235 -4.18 3.82 0.00
CA PHE A 235 -4.45 3.03 1.22
C PHE A 235 -5.44 1.93 0.94
N GLY A 236 -6.39 2.19 0.03
CA GLY A 236 -7.30 1.21 -0.52
C GLY A 236 -6.59 0.07 -1.23
N SER A 237 -5.44 0.30 -1.89
CA SER A 237 -4.69 -0.76 -2.60
C SER A 237 -3.84 -1.63 -1.65
N MET A 238 -3.13 -1.04 -0.67
CA MET A 238 -2.43 -1.80 0.37
C MET A 238 -3.41 -2.61 1.23
N MET A 239 -4.53 -1.99 1.64
CA MET A 239 -5.61 -2.69 2.32
C MET A 239 -6.34 -3.65 1.40
N ARG A 240 -6.51 -3.40 0.08
CA ARG A 240 -7.15 -4.35 -0.84
C ARG A 240 -6.26 -5.54 -1.14
N PHE A 241 -4.95 -5.36 -1.21
CA PHE A 241 -4.02 -6.45 -1.44
C PHE A 241 -3.96 -7.34 -0.20
N ILE A 242 -4.00 -6.75 1.00
CA ILE A 242 -4.26 -7.49 2.23
C ILE A 242 -5.69 -8.01 2.24
N TYR A 243 -6.72 -7.29 1.78
CA TYR A 243 -8.11 -7.75 1.75
C TYR A 243 -8.32 -8.89 0.75
N VAL A 244 -7.49 -8.99 -0.29
CA VAL A 244 -7.46 -10.07 -1.29
C VAL A 244 -6.65 -11.25 -0.76
N ALA A 245 -5.49 -11.02 -0.12
CA ALA A 245 -4.73 -12.05 0.60
C ALA A 245 -5.49 -12.58 1.85
N VAL A 246 -6.29 -11.72 2.47
CA VAL A 246 -7.19 -11.96 3.62
C VAL A 246 -8.61 -12.20 3.12
N GLN A 247 -8.90 -12.30 1.81
CA GLN A 247 -10.25 -12.69 1.32
C GLN A 247 -10.53 -14.18 1.53
N SER A 248 -9.51 -14.94 1.92
CA SER A 248 -9.66 -16.25 2.57
C SER A 248 -10.00 -16.15 4.07
N PHE A 249 -9.98 -14.96 4.65
CA PHE A 249 -10.02 -14.67 6.09
C PHE A 249 -10.93 -13.49 6.55
N PRO A 250 -11.85 -12.85 5.78
CA PRO A 250 -12.74 -11.84 6.39
C PRO A 250 -13.73 -12.55 7.32
N LEU A 251 -14.13 -13.77 6.95
CA LEU A 251 -14.82 -14.69 7.83
C LEU A 251 -13.95 -15.01 9.04
N LEU A 252 -12.64 -15.25 8.94
CA LEU A 252 -11.86 -15.58 10.14
C LEU A 252 -11.53 -14.37 11.02
N LEU A 253 -11.29 -13.15 10.53
CA LEU A 253 -11.09 -11.99 11.41
C LEU A 253 -12.42 -11.56 12.05
N PHE A 254 -13.51 -11.56 11.28
CA PHE A 254 -14.85 -11.27 11.81
C PHE A 254 -15.34 -12.40 12.72
N VAL A 255 -15.10 -13.68 12.41
CA VAL A 255 -15.42 -14.84 13.28
C VAL A 255 -14.44 -14.95 14.44
N THR A 256 -13.18 -14.54 14.34
CA THR A 256 -12.24 -14.56 15.47
C THR A 256 -12.56 -13.42 16.41
N CYS A 257 -12.73 -12.19 15.92
CA CYS A 257 -13.21 -11.07 16.73
C CYS A 257 -14.62 -11.35 17.30
N ALA A 258 -15.56 -11.88 16.51
CA ALA A 258 -16.90 -12.20 17.00
C ALA A 258 -16.92 -13.42 17.94
N LYS A 259 -16.16 -14.50 17.68
CA LYS A 259 -16.02 -15.63 18.63
C LYS A 259 -15.36 -15.17 19.91
N PHE A 260 -14.36 -14.28 19.88
CA PHE A 260 -13.74 -13.76 21.10
C PHE A 260 -14.72 -12.89 21.91
N ILE A 261 -15.52 -12.08 21.23
CA ILE A 261 -16.60 -11.28 21.85
C ILE A 261 -17.70 -12.20 22.44
N LEU A 262 -18.08 -13.27 21.73
CA LEU A 262 -19.09 -14.24 22.17
C LEU A 262 -18.60 -15.17 23.29
N LEU A 263 -17.35 -15.64 23.25
CA LEU A 263 -16.74 -16.50 24.28
C LEU A 263 -16.60 -15.79 25.64
N ARG A 264 -16.33 -14.48 25.64
CA ARG A 264 -16.39 -13.68 26.88
C ARG A 264 -17.83 -13.51 27.40
N LYS A 265 -18.82 -13.45 26.50
CA LYS A 265 -20.23 -13.30 26.91
C LYS A 265 -20.75 -14.57 27.61
N THR A 266 -20.37 -15.76 27.15
CA THR A 266 -20.73 -17.03 27.81
C THR A 266 -20.04 -17.23 29.16
N GLN A 267 -18.75 -16.89 29.30
CA GLN A 267 -18.07 -16.97 30.61
C GLN A 267 -18.60 -15.98 31.66
N THR A 268 -19.07 -14.81 31.22
CA THR A 268 -19.65 -13.81 32.14
C THR A 268 -21.05 -14.21 32.63
N ILE A 269 -21.77 -15.05 31.88
CA ILE A 269 -23.09 -15.57 32.25
C ILE A 269 -22.97 -16.76 33.21
N THR A 270 -22.00 -17.65 33.03
CA THR A 270 -21.76 -18.79 33.94
C THR A 270 -21.10 -18.40 35.26
N SER A 271 -20.50 -17.21 35.36
CA SER A 271 -19.95 -16.67 36.62
C SER A 271 -20.99 -15.90 37.46
N LYS A 272 -22.21 -15.71 36.96
CA LYS A 272 -23.29 -14.97 37.64
C LYS A 272 -24.46 -15.87 38.08
N HIS A 273 -24.27 -17.18 38.12
CA HIS A 273 -25.19 -18.15 38.71
C HIS A 273 -24.47 -19.01 39.75
#